data_AF-A0A7V8YEI5-F1
#
_entry.id   AF-A0A7V8YEI5-F1
#
_cell.length_a   1.000
_cell.length_b   1.000
_cell.length_c   1.000
_cell.angle_alpha   90.00
_cell.angle_beta   90.00
_cell.angle_gamma   90.00
#
_symmetry.space_group_name_H-M   'P 1'
#
loop_
_entity.id
_entity.type
_entity.pdbx_description
1 polymer ?
#
loop_
_entity_poly.entity_id
_entity_poly.type
_entity_poly.pdbx_seq_one_letter_code
_entity_poly.pdbx_strand_id
1 'polypeptide(L)'
;MDPLLSRADRRRRACQLPPQLRRKAVSVAELTLGLLFPELADDPRPESAALESAALREILREVVPPDIAEAFLAGLPALGVALDEDAAALEAFDPAATCLVEVVAGYPGFLAVAHYRVAHALHAHAPLLA
;
A
#
# COMPACT_ATOMS: atom_id res chain seq x y z
N MET A 1 -12.66 18.23 -32.21
CA MET A 1 -11.58 17.64 -31.40
C MET A 1 -12.24 16.94 -30.22
N ASP A 2 -11.94 15.65 -30.00
CA ASP A 2 -12.62 14.82 -28.97
C ASP A 2 -12.44 15.43 -27.55
N PRO A 3 -13.54 15.74 -26.82
CA PRO A 3 -13.50 16.28 -25.47
C PRO A 3 -12.69 15.42 -24.49
N LEU A 4 -12.74 14.09 -24.60
CA LEU A 4 -12.00 13.16 -23.75
C LEU A 4 -10.49 13.27 -24.00
N LEU A 5 -10.09 13.28 -25.28
CA LEU A 5 -8.68 13.46 -25.66
C LEU A 5 -8.17 14.84 -25.21
N SER A 6 -8.97 15.90 -25.36
CA SER A 6 -8.60 17.24 -24.90
C SER A 6 -8.39 17.32 -23.38
N ARG A 7 -9.19 16.58 -22.60
CA ARG A 7 -9.08 16.50 -21.14
C ARG A 7 -7.87 15.66 -20.73
N ALA A 8 -7.60 14.56 -21.42
CA ALA A 8 -6.43 13.71 -21.19
C ALA A 8 -5.13 14.46 -21.47
N ASP A 9 -5.05 15.21 -22.58
CA ASP A 9 -3.88 16.00 -22.95
C ASP A 9 -3.61 17.14 -21.96
N ARG A 10 -4.66 17.84 -21.50
CA ARG A 10 -4.51 18.85 -20.43
C ARG A 10 -3.93 18.25 -19.15
N ARG A 11 -4.39 17.06 -18.73
CA ARG A 11 -3.86 16.35 -17.56
C ARG A 11 -2.42 15.88 -17.75
N ARG A 12 -2.10 15.31 -18.91
CA ARG A 12 -0.73 14.86 -19.25
C ARG A 12 0.27 16.02 -19.28
N ARG A 13 -0.16 17.20 -19.73
CA ARG A 13 0.68 18.42 -19.72
C ARG A 13 0.84 19.02 -18.33
N ALA A 14 -0.21 18.96 -17.50
CA ALA A 14 -0.20 19.53 -16.15
C ALA A 14 0.56 18.69 -15.12
N CYS A 15 0.71 17.38 -15.34
CA CYS A 15 1.30 16.46 -14.37
C CYS A 15 2.57 15.82 -14.96
N GLN A 16 3.74 16.37 -14.63
CA GLN A 16 5.04 15.84 -15.00
C GLN A 16 5.65 15.07 -13.83
N LEU A 17 5.00 13.97 -13.41
CA LEU A 17 5.58 13.09 -12.41
C LEU A 17 6.66 12.21 -13.07
N PRO A 18 7.75 11.89 -12.36
CA PRO A 18 8.71 10.90 -12.82
C PRO A 18 7.99 9.59 -13.18
N PRO A 19 8.22 8.98 -14.37
CA PRO A 19 7.50 7.77 -14.82
C PRO A 19 7.62 6.57 -13.88
N GLN A 20 8.63 6.56 -13.02
CA GLN A 20 8.90 5.50 -12.05
C GLN A 20 8.19 5.75 -10.70
N LEU A 21 7.84 7.00 -10.37
CA LEU A 21 7.31 7.35 -9.04
C LEU A 21 6.01 6.61 -8.74
N ARG A 22 5.07 6.57 -9.71
CA ARG A 22 3.83 5.81 -9.55
C ARG A 22 4.10 4.33 -9.27
N ARG A 23 5.05 3.72 -9.99
CA ARG A 23 5.38 2.30 -9.83
C ARG A 23 5.97 2.05 -8.44
N LYS A 24 6.94 2.87 -8.03
CA LYS A 24 7.56 2.78 -6.70
C LYS A 24 6.53 2.96 -5.57
N ALA A 25 5.65 3.95 -5.68
CA ALA A 25 4.60 4.18 -4.67
C ALA A 25 3.65 2.98 -4.54
N VAL A 26 3.27 2.37 -5.67
CA VAL A 26 2.46 1.14 -5.67
C VAL A 26 3.25 -0.01 -5.05
N SER A 27 4.52 -0.21 -5.43
CA SER A 27 5.36 -1.27 -4.88
C SER A 27 5.62 -1.13 -3.37
N VAL A 28 5.73 0.09 -2.84
CA VAL A 28 5.80 0.30 -1.39
C VAL A 28 4.55 -0.22 -0.70
N ALA A 29 3.37 0.07 -1.26
CA ALA A 29 2.11 -0.42 -0.72
C ALA A 29 1.99 -1.94 -0.82
N GLU A 30 2.26 -2.50 -2.00
CA GLU A 30 2.18 -3.95 -2.25
C GLU A 30 3.14 -4.75 -1.35
N LEU A 31 4.42 -4.35 -1.27
CA LEU A 31 5.38 -5.02 -0.40
C LEU A 31 5.04 -4.86 1.09
N THR A 32 4.54 -3.69 1.50
CA THR A 32 4.10 -3.50 2.89
C THR A 32 2.93 -4.43 3.21
N LEU A 33 1.92 -4.48 2.34
CA LEU A 33 0.74 -5.31 2.56
C LEU A 33 1.06 -6.80 2.47
N GLY A 34 1.92 -7.24 1.55
CA GLY A 34 2.37 -8.63 1.46
C GLY A 34 3.13 -9.10 2.71
N LEU A 35 3.96 -8.24 3.30
CA LEU A 35 4.66 -8.53 4.56
C LEU A 35 3.72 -8.65 5.77
N LEU A 36 2.61 -7.90 5.76
CA LEU A 36 1.62 -7.90 6.85
C LEU A 36 0.57 -9.01 6.66
N PHE A 37 0.22 -9.31 5.41
CA PHE A 37 -0.83 -10.24 5.00
C PHE A 37 -0.31 -11.14 3.88
N PRO A 38 0.06 -12.40 4.19
CA PRO A 38 0.52 -13.36 3.19
C PRO A 38 -0.49 -13.59 2.05
N GLU A 39 -1.79 -13.38 2.30
CA GLU A 39 -2.86 -13.43 1.29
C GLU A 39 -2.69 -12.40 0.16
N LEU A 40 -1.95 -11.32 0.44
CA LEU A 40 -1.67 -10.23 -0.48
C LEU A 40 -0.25 -10.28 -1.04
N ALA A 41 0.58 -11.22 -0.58
CA ALA A 41 1.96 -11.37 -1.04
C ALA A 41 2.01 -12.04 -2.43
N ASP A 42 2.99 -11.65 -3.24
CA ASP A 42 3.29 -12.34 -4.50
C ASP A 42 3.73 -13.79 -4.25
N ASP A 43 4.42 -14.02 -3.12
CA ASP A 43 4.85 -15.34 -2.65
C ASP A 43 4.53 -15.50 -1.14
N PRO A 44 3.48 -16.26 -0.77
CA PRO A 44 3.02 -16.36 0.62
C PRO A 44 3.92 -17.20 1.53
N ARG A 45 5.03 -17.74 1.00
CA ARG A 45 5.94 -18.61 1.75
C ARG A 45 6.75 -17.80 2.77
N PRO A 46 6.90 -18.25 4.03
CA PRO A 46 7.64 -17.50 5.05
C PRO A 46 9.09 -17.17 4.65
N GLU A 47 9.72 -17.98 3.79
CA GLU A 47 11.09 -17.72 3.31
C GLU A 47 11.20 -16.49 2.40
N SER A 48 10.11 -16.05 1.75
CA SER A 48 10.08 -14.87 0.88
C SER A 48 10.09 -13.56 1.68
N ALA A 49 9.54 -13.56 2.90
CA ALA A 49 9.33 -12.36 3.71
C ALA A 49 10.64 -11.58 3.96
N ALA A 50 11.77 -12.28 4.13
CA ALA A 50 13.07 -11.63 4.29
C ALA A 50 13.50 -10.86 3.02
N LEU A 51 13.22 -11.43 1.84
CA LEU A 51 13.51 -10.81 0.55
C LEU A 51 12.57 -9.62 0.28
N GLU A 52 11.28 -9.77 0.57
CA GLU A 52 10.30 -8.69 0.43
C GLU A 52 10.60 -7.53 1.38
N SER A 53 11.01 -7.82 2.62
CA SER A 53 11.45 -6.82 3.59
C SER A 53 12.69 -6.05 3.10
N ALA A 54 13.64 -6.77 2.49
CA ALA A 54 14.81 -6.14 1.88
C ALA A 54 14.44 -5.26 0.68
N ALA A 55 13.53 -5.72 -0.19
CA ALA A 55 13.03 -4.97 -1.33
C ALA A 55 12.25 -3.71 -0.89
N LEU A 56 11.42 -3.81 0.15
CA LEU A 56 10.69 -2.67 0.72
C LEU A 56 11.67 -1.62 1.23
N ARG A 57 12.72 -2.04 1.96
CA ARG A 57 13.77 -1.15 2.45
C ARG A 57 14.51 -0.44 1.31
N GLU A 58 14.81 -1.16 0.23
CA GLU A 58 15.48 -0.59 -0.94
C GLU A 58 14.60 0.49 -1.60
N ILE A 59 13.35 0.17 -1.91
CA ILE A 59 12.43 1.12 -2.56
C ILE A 59 12.16 2.33 -1.66
N LEU A 60 11.98 2.15 -0.35
CA LEU A 60 11.75 3.25 0.58
C LEU A 60 12.90 4.27 0.56
N ARG A 61 14.16 3.81 0.54
CA ARG A 61 15.33 4.71 0.44
C ARG A 61 15.36 5.54 -0.84
N GLU A 62 14.69 5.08 -1.89
CA GLU A 62 14.59 5.81 -3.16
C GLU A 62 13.45 6.83 -3.20
N VAL A 63 12.46 6.73 -2.30
CA VAL A 63 11.25 7.58 -2.32
C VAL A 63 11.10 8.49 -1.10
N VAL A 64 11.77 8.18 0.01
CA VAL A 64 11.75 8.97 1.24
C VAL A 64 13.13 9.03 1.90
N PRO A 65 13.41 10.05 2.75
CA PRO A 65 14.63 10.11 3.54
C PRO A 65 14.81 8.89 4.46
N PRO A 66 16.07 8.50 4.82
CA PRO A 66 16.34 7.29 5.59
C PRO A 66 15.70 7.24 6.98
N ASP A 67 15.60 8.37 7.67
CA ASP A 67 14.96 8.48 8.99
C ASP A 67 13.46 8.20 8.92
N ILE A 68 12.79 8.67 7.87
CA ILE A 68 11.38 8.38 7.60
C ILE A 68 11.18 6.92 7.20
N ALA A 69 12.06 6.36 6.37
CA ALA A 69 12.01 4.95 6.00
C ALA A 69 12.10 4.04 7.25
N GLU A 70 13.06 4.29 8.14
CA GLU A 70 13.20 3.48 9.36
C GLU A 70 12.05 3.70 10.35
N ALA A 71 11.52 4.92 10.48
CA ALA A 71 10.34 5.19 11.30
C ALA A 71 9.09 4.45 10.79
N PHE A 72 8.85 4.47 9.48
CA PHE A 72 7.75 3.74 8.85
C PHE A 72 7.88 2.22 9.06
N LEU A 73 9.09 1.67 8.85
CA LEU A 73 9.36 0.25 9.05
C LEU A 73 9.16 -0.18 10.51
N ALA A 74 9.54 0.67 11.47
CA ALA A 74 9.30 0.43 12.89
C ALA A 74 7.80 0.48 13.26
N GLY A 75 6.98 1.19 12.48
CA GLY A 75 5.53 1.30 12.67
C GLY A 75 4.72 0.13 12.09
N LEU A 76 5.31 -0.73 11.27
CA LEU A 76 4.60 -1.84 10.61
C LEU A 76 3.82 -2.76 11.56
N PRO A 77 4.32 -3.15 12.74
CA PRO A 77 3.56 -4.00 13.65
C PRO A 77 2.24 -3.33 14.12
N ALA A 78 2.28 -2.03 14.42
CA ALA A 78 1.08 -1.30 14.83
C ALA A 78 0.10 -1.11 13.67
N LEU A 79 0.62 -0.91 12.46
CA LEU A 79 -0.18 -0.86 11.24
C LEU A 79 -0.88 -2.21 10.97
N GLY A 80 -0.18 -3.33 11.16
CA GLY A 80 -0.76 -4.67 11.03
C GLY A 80 -1.95 -4.88 11.97
N VAL A 81 -1.79 -4.56 13.25
CA VAL A 81 -2.88 -4.64 14.24
C VAL A 81 -4.10 -3.81 13.82
N ALA A 82 -3.87 -2.57 13.35
CA ALA A 82 -4.97 -1.72 12.92
C ALA A 82 -5.69 -2.25 11.66
N LEU A 83 -4.98 -2.95 10.77
CA LEU A 83 -5.55 -3.57 9.58
C LEU A 83 -6.29 -4.88 9.92
N ASP A 84 -5.82 -5.65 10.90
CA ASP A 84 -6.56 -6.79 11.44
C ASP A 84 -7.91 -6.36 12.02
N GLU A 85 -7.94 -5.24 12.75
CA GLU A 85 -9.17 -4.66 13.30
C GLU A 85 -10.13 -4.22 12.19
N ASP A 86 -9.63 -3.62 11.10
CA ASP A 86 -10.46 -3.25 9.95
C ASP A 86 -11.05 -4.48 9.24
N ALA A 87 -10.24 -5.52 9.03
CA ALA A 87 -10.69 -6.77 8.42
C ALA A 87 -11.77 -7.45 9.27
N ALA A 88 -11.57 -7.50 10.59
CA ALA A 88 -12.54 -8.04 11.53
C ALA A 88 -13.84 -7.23 11.58
N ALA A 89 -13.76 -5.90 11.50
CA ALA A 89 -14.96 -5.09 11.40
C ALA A 89 -15.73 -5.38 10.10
N LEU A 90 -15.05 -5.46 8.96
CA LEU A 90 -15.69 -5.78 7.68
C LEU A 90 -16.35 -7.15 7.68
N GLU A 91 -15.69 -8.17 8.23
CA GLU A 91 -16.24 -9.51 8.38
C GLU A 91 -17.48 -9.51 9.30
N ALA A 92 -17.42 -8.84 10.45
CA ALA A 92 -18.51 -8.80 11.41
C ALA A 92 -19.76 -8.04 10.91
N PHE A 93 -19.59 -7.07 10.00
CA PHE A 93 -20.67 -6.20 9.51
C PHE A 93 -21.18 -6.57 8.12
N ASP A 94 -20.60 -7.57 7.46
CA ASP A 94 -21.08 -8.10 6.18
C ASP A 94 -21.60 -9.54 6.33
N PRO A 95 -22.93 -9.76 6.32
CA PRO A 95 -23.51 -11.11 6.35
C PRO A 95 -23.09 -12.02 5.18
N ALA A 96 -22.52 -11.46 4.10
CA ALA A 96 -21.99 -12.23 2.98
C ALA A 96 -20.54 -12.69 3.20
N ALA A 97 -19.81 -12.11 4.16
CA ALA A 97 -18.46 -12.53 4.48
C ALA A 97 -18.47 -13.93 5.12
N THR A 98 -17.62 -14.81 4.60
CA THR A 98 -17.53 -16.19 5.10
C THR A 98 -16.32 -16.40 6.01
N CYS A 99 -15.28 -15.58 5.89
CA CYS A 99 -14.10 -15.58 6.75
C CYS A 99 -13.22 -14.33 6.54
N LEU A 100 -12.29 -14.08 7.47
CA LEU A 100 -11.30 -13.00 7.38
C LEU A 100 -10.42 -13.07 6.12
N VAL A 101 -10.01 -14.28 5.71
CA VAL A 101 -9.15 -14.47 4.53
C VAL A 101 -9.85 -13.98 3.26
N GLU A 102 -11.17 -14.20 3.14
CA GLU A 102 -11.99 -13.69 2.04
C GLU A 102 -12.02 -12.16 2.04
N VAL A 103 -12.15 -11.54 3.22
CA VAL A 103 -12.15 -10.08 3.35
C VAL A 103 -10.80 -9.51 2.93
N VAL A 104 -9.69 -10.06 3.44
CA VAL A 104 -8.34 -9.59 3.14
C VAL A 104 -8.04 -9.73 1.64
N ALA A 105 -8.27 -10.90 1.06
CA ALA A 105 -7.89 -11.20 -0.33
C ALA A 105 -8.89 -10.69 -1.38
N GLY A 106 -10.17 -10.60 -1.01
CA GLY A 106 -11.27 -10.45 -1.97
C GLY A 106 -12.01 -9.12 -1.89
N TYR A 107 -11.96 -8.39 -0.77
CA TYR A 107 -12.81 -7.21 -0.60
C TYR A 107 -12.10 -5.95 -1.10
N PRO A 108 -12.61 -5.29 -2.16
CA PRO A 108 -12.00 -4.05 -2.65
C PRO A 108 -12.09 -2.91 -1.63
N GLY A 109 -13.08 -2.95 -0.74
CA GLY A 109 -13.22 -2.00 0.37
C GLY A 109 -12.08 -2.12 1.39
N PHE A 110 -11.72 -3.35 1.77
CA PHE A 110 -10.57 -3.60 2.64
C PHE A 110 -9.28 -3.12 1.96
N LEU A 111 -9.04 -3.51 0.70
CA LEU A 111 -7.86 -3.09 -0.05
C LEU A 111 -7.73 -1.56 -0.13
N ALA A 112 -8.84 -0.84 -0.32
CA ALA A 112 -8.83 0.63 -0.34
C ALA A 112 -8.41 1.24 1.01
N VAL A 113 -8.93 0.71 2.12
CA VAL A 113 -8.54 1.13 3.48
C VAL A 113 -7.08 0.77 3.75
N ALA A 114 -6.64 -0.40 3.33
CA ALA A 114 -5.27 -0.87 3.51
C ALA A 114 -4.24 0.05 2.81
N HIS A 115 -4.49 0.39 1.55
CA HIS A 115 -3.66 1.35 0.81
C HIS A 115 -3.69 2.74 1.46
N TYR A 116 -4.85 3.19 1.92
CA TYR A 116 -4.97 4.45 2.65
C TYR A 116 -4.12 4.45 3.92
N ARG A 117 -4.17 3.40 4.75
CA ARG A 117 -3.40 3.33 6.00
C ARG A 117 -1.90 3.29 5.76
N VAL A 118 -1.43 2.57 4.73
CA VAL A 118 -0.02 2.59 4.33
C VAL A 118 0.40 4.01 3.91
N ALA A 119 -0.37 4.65 3.03
CA ALA A 119 -0.09 6.01 2.58
C ALA A 119 -0.13 7.02 3.75
N HIS A 120 -1.07 6.85 4.68
CA HIS A 120 -1.21 7.69 5.86
C HIS A 120 -0.04 7.50 6.84
N ALA A 121 0.40 6.26 7.08
CA ALA A 121 1.56 5.96 7.91
C ALA A 121 2.85 6.58 7.33
N LEU A 122 3.04 6.52 6.01
CA LEU A 122 4.14 7.24 5.35
C LEU A 122 3.99 8.76 5.51
N HIS A 123 2.80 9.30 5.27
CA HIS A 123 2.54 10.74 5.38
C HIS A 123 2.77 11.31 6.78
N ALA A 124 2.41 10.55 7.83
CA ALA A 124 2.62 10.93 9.22
C ALA A 124 4.11 11.17 9.55
N HIS A 125 5.02 10.62 8.74
CA HIS A 125 6.46 10.83 8.84
C HIS A 125 7.01 11.77 7.74
N ALA A 126 6.49 11.74 6.51
CA ALA A 126 6.66 12.78 5.49
C ALA A 126 5.71 12.66 4.28
N PRO A 127 5.30 13.76 3.64
CA PRO A 127 4.55 13.73 2.38
C PRO A 127 5.40 13.16 1.21
N LEU A 128 4.91 12.09 0.58
CA LEU A 128 5.46 11.50 -0.67
C LEU A 128 5.30 12.40 -1.91
N LEU A 129 4.44 13.41 -1.83
CA LEU A 129 4.15 14.38 -2.88
C LEU A 129 4.24 15.80 -2.29
N ALA A 130 5.46 16.27 -2.04
CA ALA A 130 5.74 17.67 -1.75
C ALA A 130 6.49 18.32 -2.92
#